data_AF-A0A523ASC7-F1
#
_entry.id   AF-A0A523ASC7-F1
#
_cell.length_a   1.000
_cell.length_b   1.000
_cell.length_c   1.000
_cell.angle_alpha   90.00
_cell.angle_beta   90.00
_cell.angle_gamma   90.00
#
_symmetry.space_group_name_H-M   'P 1'
#
loop_
_entity.id
_entity.type
_entity.pdbx_description
1 polymer ?
#
loop_
_entity_poly.entity_id
_entity_poly.type
_entity_poly.pdbx_seq_one_letter_code
_entity_poly.pdbx_strand_id
1 'polypeptide(L)'
;MSLLKIPLRNLPRRKARTLLTCLAVAVSVSLFVGVNLATESASRAFRDYMDRAWGETDLIVTYGSPAPFGQENLSLLENVGGIEGVARVLSVPAFMEGDPGGVMEAR
;
A
#
# COMPACT_ATOMS: atom_id res chain seq x y z
N MET A 1 12.32 -32.50 35.24
CA MET A 1 12.41 -31.93 33.87
C MET A 1 13.63 -32.47 33.11
N SER A 2 13.62 -33.74 32.66
CA SER A 2 14.82 -34.36 32.01
C SER A 2 14.52 -35.22 30.77
N LEU A 3 13.31 -35.18 30.22
CA LEU A 3 12.94 -36.02 29.08
C LEU A 3 13.60 -35.60 27.76
N LEU A 4 13.91 -34.31 27.59
CA LEU A 4 14.51 -33.77 26.36
C LEU A 4 16.02 -34.09 26.22
N LYS A 5 16.71 -34.45 27.31
CA LYS A 5 18.17 -34.72 27.26
C LYS A 5 18.53 -35.97 26.47
N ILE A 6 17.65 -36.96 26.45
CA ILE A 6 17.86 -38.27 25.81
C ILE A 6 17.90 -38.14 24.27
N PRO A 7 16.92 -37.49 23.60
CA PRO A 7 16.96 -37.29 22.15
C PRO A 7 18.02 -36.27 21.71
N LEU A 8 18.26 -35.20 22.50
CA LEU A 8 19.27 -34.18 22.18
C LEU A 8 20.69 -34.74 22.09
N ARG A 9 21.00 -35.74 22.93
CA ARG A 9 22.31 -36.40 22.93
C ARG A 9 22.48 -37.41 21.79
N ASN A 10 21.38 -37.86 21.16
CA ASN A 10 21.41 -38.82 20.06
C ASN A 10 21.37 -38.15 18.66
N LEU A 11 20.89 -36.91 18.57
CA LEU A 11 20.93 -36.06 17.37
C LEU A 11 22.33 -35.88 16.72
N PRO A 12 23.44 -35.68 17.48
CA PRO A 12 24.77 -35.49 16.89
C PRO A 12 25.43 -36.79 16.39
N ARG A 13 24.80 -37.96 16.57
CA ARG A 13 25.39 -39.27 16.20
C ARG A 13 25.31 -39.56 14.69
N ARG A 14 24.41 -38.89 13.96
CA ARG A 14 24.30 -38.90 12.49
C ARG A 14 24.14 -37.47 11.95
N LYS A 15 25.22 -36.67 12.07
CA LYS A 15 25.25 -35.23 11.78
C LYS A 15 24.68 -34.84 10.41
N ALA A 16 25.03 -35.60 9.36
CA ALA A 16 24.61 -35.28 7.99
C ALA A 16 23.08 -35.33 7.80
N ARG A 17 22.41 -36.37 8.31
CA ARG A 17 20.95 -36.52 8.14
C ARG A 17 20.19 -35.45 8.91
N THR A 18 20.59 -35.18 10.15
CA THR A 18 19.97 -34.14 10.99
C THR A 18 20.13 -32.76 10.37
N LEU A 19 21.33 -32.43 9.84
CA LEU A 19 21.57 -31.17 9.15
C LEU A 19 20.71 -31.04 7.89
N LEU A 20 20.66 -32.07 7.05
CA LEU A 20 19.83 -32.07 5.84
C LEU A 20 18.35 -31.86 6.15
N THR A 21 17.80 -32.53 7.17
CA THR A 21 16.41 -32.34 7.57
C THR A 21 16.17 -30.95 8.16
N CYS A 22 17.09 -30.43 8.97
CA CYS A 22 16.97 -29.09 9.53
C CYS A 22 17.01 -28.02 8.43
N LEU A 23 17.90 -28.17 7.44
CA LEU A 23 17.98 -27.29 6.29
C LEU A 23 16.72 -27.38 5.42
N ALA A 24 16.20 -28.57 5.18
CA ALA A 24 14.96 -28.75 4.44
C ALA A 24 13.81 -27.97 5.09
N VAL A 25 13.62 -28.12 6.41
CA VAL A 25 12.59 -27.39 7.16
C VAL A 25 12.84 -25.87 7.12
N ALA A 26 14.08 -25.43 7.33
CA ALA A 26 14.44 -24.02 7.31
C ALA A 26 14.15 -23.36 5.95
N VAL A 27 14.54 -24.02 4.85
CA VAL A 27 14.29 -23.53 3.48
C VAL A 27 12.79 -23.48 3.20
N SER A 28 12.03 -24.51 3.57
CA SER A 28 10.58 -24.53 3.37
C SER A 28 9.87 -23.39 4.10
N VAL A 29 10.17 -23.18 5.38
CA VAL A 29 9.54 -22.10 6.17
C VAL A 29 9.97 -20.72 5.69
N SER A 30 11.25 -20.55 5.36
CA SER A 30 11.76 -19.27 4.85
C SER A 30 11.11 -18.88 3.53
N LEU A 31 10.90 -19.83 2.62
CA LEU A 31 10.24 -19.56 1.35
C LEU A 31 8.77 -19.17 1.56
N PHE A 32 8.05 -19.90 2.42
CA PHE A 32 6.66 -19.61 2.73
C PHE A 32 6.49 -18.20 3.33
N VAL A 33 7.31 -17.85 4.33
CA VAL A 33 7.28 -16.54 4.97
C VAL A 33 7.69 -15.45 3.98
N GLY A 34 8.73 -15.69 3.16
CA GLY A 34 9.21 -14.72 2.17
C GLY A 34 8.16 -14.37 1.12
N VAL A 35 7.41 -15.36 0.62
CA VAL A 35 6.31 -15.12 -0.33
C VAL A 35 5.20 -14.29 0.31
N ASN A 36 4.76 -14.65 1.52
CA ASN A 36 3.72 -13.90 2.23
C ASN A 36 4.14 -12.44 2.45
N LEU A 37 5.37 -12.22 2.90
CA LEU A 37 5.91 -10.88 3.12
C LEU A 37 5.99 -10.08 1.81
N ALA A 38 6.42 -10.71 0.71
CA ALA A 38 6.48 -10.06 -0.60
C ALA A 38 5.09 -9.67 -1.09
N THR A 39 4.09 -10.55 -0.95
CA THR A 39 2.69 -10.27 -1.31
C THR A 39 2.12 -9.13 -0.48
N GLU A 40 2.35 -9.15 0.84
CA GLU A 40 1.86 -8.10 1.73
C GLU A 40 2.55 -6.76 1.44
N SER A 41 3.87 -6.75 1.25
CA SER A 41 4.62 -5.56 0.91
C SER A 41 4.18 -4.97 -0.43
N ALA A 42 3.97 -5.81 -1.46
CA ALA A 42 3.48 -5.36 -2.76
C ALA A 42 2.07 -4.79 -2.64
N SER A 43 1.20 -5.44 -1.85
CA SER A 43 -0.18 -4.99 -1.63
C SER A 43 -0.22 -3.64 -0.88
N ARG A 44 0.63 -3.47 0.13
CA ARG A 44 0.77 -2.20 0.87
C ARG A 44 1.33 -1.10 -0.04
N ALA A 45 2.40 -1.37 -0.77
CA ALA A 45 2.97 -0.40 -1.70
C ALA A 45 1.96 0.01 -2.76
N PHE A 46 1.20 -0.95 -3.29
CA PHE A 46 0.12 -0.66 -4.24
C PHE A 46 -0.95 0.25 -3.62
N ARG A 47 -1.45 -0.06 -2.41
CA ARG A 47 -2.40 0.81 -1.70
C ARG A 47 -1.85 2.21 -1.50
N ASP A 48 -0.63 2.35 -0.99
CA ASP A 48 0.03 3.65 -0.84
C ASP A 48 0.14 4.41 -2.17
N TYR A 49 0.41 3.72 -3.29
CA TYR A 49 0.41 4.34 -4.61
C TYR A 49 -0.99 4.77 -5.04
N MET A 50 -2.01 3.94 -4.81
CA MET A 50 -3.40 4.28 -5.12
C MET A 50 -3.89 5.47 -4.30
N ASP A 51 -3.62 5.47 -3.00
CA ASP A 51 -4.00 6.53 -2.07
C ASP A 51 -3.29 7.85 -2.42
N ARG A 52 -2.04 7.78 -2.88
CA ARG A 52 -1.33 8.98 -3.40
C ARG A 52 -1.82 9.44 -4.77
N ALA A 53 -2.18 8.52 -5.66
CA ALA A 53 -2.59 8.83 -7.02
C ALA A 53 -4.00 9.44 -7.08
N TRP A 54 -4.90 9.00 -6.20
CA TRP A 54 -6.26 9.54 -6.11
C TRP A 54 -6.44 10.57 -4.98
N GLY A 55 -5.38 10.81 -4.20
CA GLY A 55 -5.46 11.54 -2.94
C GLY A 55 -6.28 10.74 -1.92
N GLU A 56 -6.11 10.98 -0.63
CA GLU A 56 -6.98 10.46 0.43
C GLU A 56 -8.39 11.10 0.35
N THR A 57 -9.03 10.98 -0.81
CA THR A 57 -10.32 11.62 -1.09
C THR A 57 -11.38 10.53 -1.18
N ASP A 58 -11.99 10.21 -0.05
CA ASP A 58 -13.11 9.27 0.01
C ASP A 58 -14.35 9.77 -0.75
N LEU A 59 -14.48 11.09 -0.95
CA LEU A 59 -15.64 11.69 -1.60
C LEU A 59 -15.27 12.91 -2.45
N ILE A 60 -15.55 12.86 -3.75
CA ILE A 60 -15.40 13.99 -4.67
C ILE A 60 -16.79 14.58 -4.96
N VAL A 61 -16.98 15.85 -4.60
CA VAL A 61 -18.19 16.60 -4.90
C VAL A 61 -17.88 17.59 -6.02
N THR A 62 -18.52 17.40 -7.17
CA THR A 62 -18.37 18.29 -8.35
C THR A 62 -19.71 18.90 -8.70
N TYR A 63 -19.71 20.19 -9.02
CA TYR A 63 -20.90 20.87 -9.52
C TYR A 63 -20.98 20.71 -11.04
N GLY A 64 -22.18 20.52 -11.60
CA GLY A 64 -22.41 20.41 -13.05
C GLY A 64 -22.23 21.73 -13.83
N SER A 65 -21.72 22.78 -13.17
CA SER A 65 -21.48 24.12 -13.72
C SER A 65 -20.08 24.57 -13.29
N PRO A 66 -19.32 25.32 -14.11
CA PRO A 66 -17.95 25.77 -13.82
C PRO A 66 -17.84 26.84 -12.72
N ALA A 67 -18.77 26.87 -11.76
CA ALA A 67 -18.76 27.82 -10.65
C ALA A 67 -17.88 27.31 -9.50
N PRO A 68 -17.03 28.16 -8.90
CA PRO A 68 -16.23 27.78 -7.74
C PRO A 68 -17.11 27.56 -6.50
N PHE A 69 -16.72 26.64 -5.62
CA PHE A 69 -17.38 26.45 -4.33
C PHE A 69 -17.20 27.68 -3.43
N GLY A 70 -18.32 28.18 -2.88
CA GLY A 70 -18.35 29.23 -1.85
C GLY A 70 -17.58 28.82 -0.59
N GLN A 71 -17.00 29.80 0.10
CA GLN A 71 -16.18 29.56 1.29
C GLN A 71 -17.02 29.17 2.51
N GLU A 72 -18.30 29.52 2.52
CA GLU A 72 -19.27 29.06 3.52
C GLU A 72 -19.45 27.54 3.51
N ASN A 73 -19.35 26.88 2.35
CA ASN A 73 -19.52 25.44 2.24
C ASN A 73 -18.33 24.67 2.85
N LEU A 74 -17.14 25.24 2.83
CA LEU A 74 -15.95 24.66 3.46
C LEU A 74 -16.09 24.64 4.99
N SER A 75 -16.50 25.77 5.57
CA SER A 75 -16.68 25.88 7.02
C SER A 75 -17.84 25.02 7.54
N LEU A 76 -18.86 24.75 6.73
CA LEU A 76 -19.89 23.76 7.07
C LEU A 76 -19.32 22.33 7.12
N LEU A 77 -18.47 21.95 6.17
CA LEU A 77 -17.88 20.60 6.09
C LEU A 77 -16.83 20.36 7.18
N GLU A 78 -16.00 21.35 7.52
CA GLU A 78 -15.00 21.24 8.60
C GLU A 78 -15.64 20.98 9.98
N ASN A 79 -16.90 21.38 10.18
CA ASN A 79 -17.63 21.18 11.44
C ASN A 79 -18.41 19.86 11.51
N VAL A 80 -18.41 19.05 10.45
CA VAL A 80 -19.05 17.72 10.46
C VAL A 80 -18.05 16.70 11.00
N GLY A 81 -18.41 16.05 12.11
CA GLY A 81 -17.59 15.00 12.71
C GLY A 81 -17.36 13.82 11.76
N GLY A 82 -16.09 13.44 11.57
CA GLY A 82 -15.67 12.35 10.68
C GLY A 82 -14.94 12.80 9.41
N ILE A 83 -14.82 14.10 9.17
CA ILE A 83 -14.05 14.65 8.05
C ILE A 83 -12.64 15.03 8.54
N GLU A 84 -11.61 14.30 8.11
CA GLU A 84 -10.22 14.56 8.49
C GLU A 84 -9.57 15.71 7.69
N GLY A 85 -10.07 15.99 6.48
CA GLY A 85 -9.56 17.09 5.66
C GLY A 85 -10.48 17.43 4.49
N VAL A 86 -10.53 18.71 4.13
CA VAL A 86 -11.27 19.20 2.96
C VAL A 86 -10.33 20.01 2.08
N ALA A 87 -10.13 19.56 0.84
CA ALA A 87 -9.33 20.27 -0.16
C ALA A 87 -10.21 20.73 -1.32
N ARG A 88 -10.12 22.01 -1.70
CA ARG A 88 -10.74 22.50 -2.95
C ARG A 88 -9.79 22.33 -4.10
N VAL A 89 -10.25 21.66 -5.15
CA VAL A 89 -9.53 21.54 -6.43
C VAL A 89 -10.29 22.33 -7.48
N LEU A 90 -9.62 23.29 -8.12
CA LEU A 90 -10.12 23.99 -9.30
C LEU A 90 -9.35 23.46 -10.50
N SER A 91 -9.99 22.62 -11.31
CA SER A 91 -9.45 22.19 -12.60
C SER A 91 -10.06 23.07 -13.68
N VAL A 92 -9.26 23.98 -14.22
CA VAL A 92 -9.64 24.78 -15.39
C VAL A 92 -8.90 24.20 -16.59
N PRO A 93 -9.58 23.77 -17.66
CA PRO A 93 -8.90 23.32 -18.86
C PRO A 93 -8.10 24.50 -19.44
N ALA A 94 -6.78 24.41 -19.41
CA ALA A 94 -5.91 25.36 -20.08
C ALA A 94 -5.81 24.96 -21.55
N PHE A 95 -6.46 25.72 -22.43
CA PHE A 95 -6.20 25.60 -23.87
C PHE A 95 -4.83 26.24 -24.15
N MET A 96 -3.82 25.42 -24.46
CA MET A 96 -2.59 25.92 -25.06
C MET A 96 -2.88 26.26 -26.52
N GLU A 97 -3.03 27.56 -26.80
CA GLU A 97 -3.10 28.08 -28.15
C GLU A 97 -1.71 27.97 -28.81
N GLY A 98 -1.44 26.82 -29.44
CA GLY A 98 -0.32 26.67 -30.38
C GLY A 98 0.50 25.38 -30.24
N ASP A 99 -0.05 24.23 -30.61
CA ASP A 99 0.68 23.17 -31.34
C ASP A 99 -0.30 22.09 -31.86
N PRO A 100 -0.50 21.91 -33.19
CA PRO A 100 -1.45 20.94 -33.73
C PRO A 100 -0.93 19.49 -33.76
N GLY A 101 0.08 19.12 -32.97
CA GLY A 101 0.79 17.85 -33.19
C GLY A 101 1.54 17.23 -32.00
N GLY A 102 1.03 17.34 -30.77
CA GLY A 102 1.71 16.70 -29.64
C GLY A 102 0.82 16.52 -28.42
N VAL A 103 0.10 15.40 -28.36
CA VAL A 103 -0.52 14.95 -27.11
C VAL A 103 0.61 14.54 -26.16
N MET A 104 1.03 15.44 -25.29
CA MET A 104 1.93 15.14 -24.18
C MET A 104 1.09 15.05 -22.91
N GLU A 105 0.81 13.82 -22.48
CA GLU A 105 0.32 13.52 -21.14
C GLU A 105 1.31 14.08 -20.11
N ALA A 106 0.87 15.10 -19.37
CA ALA A 106 1.62 15.65 -18.24
C ALA A 106 1.43 14.71 -17.04
N ARG A 107 2.56 14.08 -16.68
CA ARG A 107 2.75 13.19 -15.54
C ARG A 107 2.77 13.94 -14.21
#